data_AF-A0A7W1EP80-F1
#
_entry.id   AF-A0A7W1EP80-F1
#
_cell.length_a   1.000
_cell.length_b   1.000
_cell.length_c   1.000
_cell.angle_alpha   90.00
_cell.angle_beta   90.00
_cell.angle_gamma   90.00
#
_symmetry.space_group_name_H-M   'P 1'
#
loop_
_entity.id
_entity.type
_entity.pdbx_description
1 polymer ?
#
loop_
_entity_poly.entity_id
_entity_poly.type
_entity_poly.pdbx_seq_one_letter_code
_entity_poly.pdbx_strand_id
1 'polypeptide(L)' 'MRVLIVGSGGREHALAWRISQDDPSVELIAAPGNPGIADLAECVAVGA' A
#
# COMPACT_ATOMS: atom_id res chain seq x y z
N MET A 1 -12.55 5.44 1.73
CA MET A 1 -12.62 4.25 0.83
C MET A 1 -11.44 3.35 1.18
N ARG A 2 -11.54 2.02 1.03
CA ARG A 2 -10.41 1.10 1.32
C ARG A 2 -9.82 0.55 0.01
N VAL A 3 -8.51 0.62 -0.15
CA VAL A 3 -7.78 0.13 -1.34
C VAL A 3 -6.72 -0.88 -0.92
N LEU A 4 -6.75 -2.05 -1.54
CA LEU A 4 -5.75 -3.09 -1.37
C LEU A 4 -4.76 -3.09 -2.54
N ILE A 5 -3.48 -2.95 -2.23
CA ILE A 5 -2.36 -3.06 -3.17
C ILE A 5 -1.72 -4.43 -3.01
N VAL A 6 -1.67 -5.19 -4.10
CA VAL A 6 -1.09 -6.55 -4.10
C VAL A 6 0.33 -6.50 -4.66
N GLY A 7 1.29 -6.93 -3.85
CA GLY A 7 2.71 -6.96 -4.16
C GLY A 7 3.58 -6.22 -3.15
N SER A 8 4.89 -6.26 -3.38
CA SER A 8 5.92 -5.70 -2.48
C SER A 8 7.03 -4.97 -3.23
N GLY A 9 6.85 -4.70 -4.53
CA GLY A 9 7.86 -4.04 -5.36
C GLY A 9 7.80 -2.52 -5.31
N GLY A 10 8.73 -1.89 -6.04
CA GLY A 10 8.76 -0.44 -6.20
C GLY A 10 7.56 0.13 -6.96
N ARG A 11 6.95 -0.67 -7.86
CA ARG A 11 5.74 -0.28 -8.58
C ARG A 11 4.56 -0.10 -7.62
N GLU A 12 4.39 -1.03 -6.70
CA GLU A 12 3.32 -0.98 -5.70
C GLU A 12 3.53 0.19 -4.73
N HIS A 13 4.78 0.50 -4.38
CA HIS A 13 5.12 1.70 -3.62
C HIS A 13 4.72 2.97 -4.38
N ALA A 14 5.07 3.10 -5.67
CA ALA A 14 4.69 4.28 -6.45
C ALA A 14 3.16 4.48 -6.53
N LEU A 15 2.39 3.38 -6.61
CA LEU A 15 0.93 3.43 -6.56
C LEU A 15 0.43 3.91 -5.19
N ALA A 16 0.91 3.34 -4.09
CA ALA A 16 0.57 3.78 -2.73
C ALA A 16 0.87 5.27 -2.52
N TRP A 17 2.06 5.69 -2.97
CA TRP A 17 2.53 7.07 -2.87
C TRP A 17 1.61 8.05 -3.61
N ARG A 18 1.17 7.71 -4.83
CA ARG A 18 0.27 8.59 -5.59
C ARG A 18 -1.13 8.64 -4.98
N ILE A 19 -1.69 7.48 -4.62
CA ILE A 19 -3.05 7.39 -4.07
C ILE A 19 -3.15 8.16 -2.74
N SER A 20 -2.14 8.04 -1.86
CA SER A 20 -2.11 8.74 -0.57
C SER A 20 -2.16 10.28 -0.69
N GLN A 21 -1.70 10.83 -1.82
CA GLN A 21 -1.71 12.26 -2.10
C GLN A 21 -2.99 12.74 -2.77
N ASP A 22 -3.57 11.91 -3.65
CA ASP A 22 -4.78 12.28 -4.40
C ASP A 22 -6.01 12.33 -3.49
N ASP A 23 -6.13 11.38 -2.57
CA ASP A 23 -7.22 11.35 -1.60
C ASP A 23 -6.71 10.85 -0.22
N PRO A 24 -6.39 11.77 0.70
CA PRO A 24 -5.95 11.43 2.06
C PRO A 24 -6.99 10.66 2.89
N SER A 25 -8.25 10.58 2.46
CA SER A 25 -9.31 9.81 3.13
C SER A 25 -9.33 8.32 2.71
N VAL A 26 -8.44 7.92 1.79
CA VAL A 26 -8.28 6.52 1.39
C VAL A 26 -7.44 5.78 2.41
N GLU A 27 -8.02 4.73 2.98
CA GLU A 27 -7.27 3.75 3.76
C GLU A 27 -6.55 2.78 2.82
N LEU A 28 -5.23 2.85 2.81
CA LEU A 28 -4.39 1.97 2.01
C LEU A 28 -3.98 0.75 2.81
N ILE A 29 -4.08 -0.42 2.18
CA ILE A 29 -3.62 -1.71 2.67
C ILE A 29 -2.72 -2.30 1.61
N ALA A 30 -1.62 -2.94 2.00
CA ALA A 30 -0.72 -3.62 1.10
C ALA A 30 -0.45 -5.06 1.53
N ALA A 31 -0.35 -5.97 0.57
CA ALA A 31 -0.17 -7.39 0.82
C ALA A 31 0.84 -8.01 -0.17
N PRO A 32 2.05 -8.44 0.25
CA PRO A 32 2.60 -8.32 1.60
C PRO A 32 3.18 -6.92 1.92
N GLY A 33 3.34 -6.05 0.91
CA GLY A 33 3.98 -4.75 1.09
C GLY A 33 5.50 -4.82 1.30
N ASN A 34 6.11 -3.67 1.56
CA ASN A 34 7.55 -3.52 1.85
C ASN A 34 7.76 -2.35 2.83
N PRO A 35 8.97 -2.13 3.37
CA PRO A 35 9.21 -1.07 4.35
C PRO A 35 8.82 0.34 3.88
N GLY A 36 8.99 0.67 2.61
CA GLY A 36 8.56 1.98 2.09
C GLY A 36 7.05 2.10 1.94
N ILE A 37 6.35 1.01 1.64
CA ILE A 37 4.88 0.99 1.63
C ILE A 37 4.30 1.10 3.05
N ALA A 38 5.01 0.58 4.07
CA ALA A 38 4.56 0.64 5.46
C ALA A 38 4.45 2.08 6.01
N ASP A 39 5.13 3.05 5.40
CA ASP A 39 4.98 4.47 5.73
C ASP A 39 3.67 5.08 5.20
N LEU A 40 3.00 4.40 4.26
CA LEU A 40 1.84 4.91 3.52
C LEU A 40 0.58 4.04 3.68
N ALA A 41 0.73 2.77 4.03
CA ALA A 41 -0.33 1.76 4.05
C ALA A 41 -0.11 0.71 5.14
N GLU A 42 -1.19 0.08 5.59
CA GLU A 42 -1.11 -1.09 6.47
C GLU A 42 -0.60 -2.31 5.68
N CYS A 43 0.57 -2.83 6.04
CA CYS A 43 1.12 -4.05 5.42
C CYS A 43 0.62 -5.30 6.15
N VAL A 44 -0.09 -6.17 5.43
CA VAL A 44 -0.61 -7.44 5.96
C VAL A 44 0.16 -8.63 5.40
N ALA A 45 0.45 -9.61 6.25
CA ALA A 45 1.12 -10.83 5.83
C ALA A 45 0.21 -11.65 4.89
N VAL A 46 0.79 -12.20 3.83
CA VAL A 46 0.14 -13.16 2.95
C VAL A 46 0.69 -14.55 3.29
N GLY A 47 -0.20 -15.45 3.73
CA GLY A 47 0.16 -16.83 4.02
C GLY A 47 0.54 -17.61 2.76
N ALA A 48 1.31 -18.68 2.95
CA ALA A 48 1.55 -19.70 1.92
C ALA A 48 0.34 -20.64 1.79
#